data_AF-A0A2A5M2P5-F1
#
_entry.id   AF-A0A2A5M2P5-F1
#
_cell.length_a   1.000
_cell.length_b   1.000
_cell.length_c   1.000
_cell.angle_alpha   90.00
_cell.angle_beta   90.00
_cell.angle_gamma   90.00
#
_symmetry.space_group_name_H-M   'P 1'
#
loop_
_entity.id
_entity.type
_entity.pdbx_description
1 polymer ?
#
loop_
_entity_poly.entity_id
_entity_poly.type
_entity_poly.pdbx_seq_one_letter_code
_entity_poly.pdbx_strand_id
1 'polypeptide(L)'
;QNERSHSDYAKINLNSNQADFSNFFFSNNNLEVWFQSKTSHLNDKVFESKISAVSSCNVEDPDWEIRFSKGWLNRETNFVHLYNARLYVKNTPVFYLPYFGFSADTHRQSGLLIPKIVLKSSEGLYYEQPIYIATQENWDLELDPQIRTNRGFGLYSTLRFLDSPYSTGELNFGAFRENSSYFHDENLKNQTHYGIELKYSRDDLIKSLLSDNFQEGLWIDATYLNDVDYLNLGSRDYRDLNSLVTSKINYFLADENNFYGAYARYYIDTSKLSNNTTLQEYPSFQYHRFLNNLFDERLRYSFDTSFHNFYRPAGSYANEL
;
A
#
# COMPACT_ATOMS: atom_id res chain seq x y z
N GLN A 1 11.93 -32.94 14.66
CA GLN A 1 12.40 -31.83 15.52
C GLN A 1 12.41 -30.59 14.65
N ASN A 2 11.51 -29.66 14.90
CA ASN A 2 11.37 -28.46 14.08
C ASN A 2 12.36 -27.36 14.49
N GLU A 3 12.92 -27.47 15.70
CA GLU A 3 13.92 -26.56 16.22
C GLU A 3 15.13 -27.34 16.73
N ARG A 4 16.32 -26.80 16.50
CA ARG A 4 17.59 -27.30 17.05
C ARG A 4 18.37 -26.13 17.61
N SER A 5 18.87 -26.29 18.83
CA SER A 5 19.78 -25.34 19.45
C SER A 5 21.03 -26.05 19.98
N HIS A 6 22.16 -25.37 19.90
CA HIS A 6 23.46 -25.83 20.39
C HIS A 6 24.19 -24.66 21.05
N SER A 7 24.94 -24.93 22.11
CA SER A 7 25.74 -23.92 22.81
C SER A 7 26.91 -24.61 23.49
N ASP A 8 28.09 -24.02 23.44
CA ASP A 8 29.29 -24.58 24.09
C ASP A 8 29.20 -24.44 25.62
N TYR A 9 28.56 -23.37 26.08
CA TYR A 9 28.28 -23.13 27.49
C TYR A 9 26.91 -22.48 27.66
N ALA A 10 26.17 -22.90 28.69
CA ALA A 10 24.88 -22.33 29.05
C ALA A 10 24.78 -22.19 30.58
N LYS A 11 24.36 -21.02 31.05
CA LYS A 11 24.03 -20.76 32.45
C LYS A 11 22.57 -20.34 32.54
N ILE A 12 21.77 -21.08 33.29
CA ILE A 12 20.33 -20.84 33.40
C ILE A 12 19.97 -20.62 34.87
N ASN A 13 19.34 -19.49 35.18
CA ASN A 13 18.79 -19.19 36.49
C ASN A 13 17.26 -19.29 36.43
N LEU A 14 16.72 -20.36 37.02
CA LEU A 14 15.28 -20.64 37.04
C LEU A 14 14.48 -19.70 37.94
N ASN A 15 15.10 -19.06 38.94
CA ASN A 15 14.40 -18.15 39.83
C ASN A 15 14.14 -16.79 39.17
N SER A 16 15.05 -16.35 38.30
CA SER A 16 14.96 -15.07 37.58
C SER A 16 14.63 -15.23 36.09
N ASN A 17 14.38 -16.45 35.61
CA ASN A 17 14.17 -16.78 34.20
C ASN A 17 15.24 -16.18 33.26
N GLN A 18 16.49 -16.16 33.71
CA GLN A 18 17.62 -15.63 32.95
C GLN A 18 18.48 -16.76 32.40
N ALA A 19 18.95 -16.61 31.17
CA ALA A 19 19.90 -17.54 30.58
C ALA A 19 21.01 -16.82 29.82
N ASP A 20 22.25 -17.27 30.01
CA ASP A 20 23.43 -16.81 29.29
C ASP A 20 24.01 -17.96 28.45
N PHE A 21 24.33 -17.68 27.20
CA PHE A 21 24.85 -18.65 26.24
C PHE A 21 26.17 -18.17 25.62
N SER A 22 27.11 -19.10 25.39
CA SER A 22 28.35 -18.86 24.64
C SER A 22 28.37 -19.74 23.40
N ASN A 23 28.68 -19.14 22.24
CA ASN A 23 28.61 -19.79 20.91
C ASN A 23 27.26 -20.45 20.67
N PHE A 24 26.19 -19.66 20.79
CA PHE A 24 24.83 -20.12 20.63
C PHE A 24 24.47 -20.26 19.15
N PHE A 25 23.96 -21.43 18.77
CA PHE A 25 23.40 -21.74 17.47
C PHE A 25 21.93 -22.11 17.63
N PHE A 26 21.08 -21.63 16.73
CA PHE A 26 19.67 -21.94 16.63
C PHE A 26 19.28 -22.15 15.17
N SER A 27 18.43 -23.13 14.90
CA SER A 27 17.82 -23.33 13.58
C SER A 27 16.37 -23.77 13.73
N ASN A 28 15.52 -23.24 12.85
CA ASN A 28 14.11 -23.60 12.76
C ASN A 28 13.78 -24.03 11.33
N ASN A 29 13.36 -25.29 11.16
CA ASN A 29 13.09 -25.87 9.85
C ASN A 29 11.83 -25.31 9.18
N ASN A 30 10.86 -24.79 9.95
CA ASN A 30 9.64 -24.21 9.39
C ASN A 30 9.87 -22.80 8.86
N LEU A 31 10.77 -22.05 9.53
CA LEU A 31 11.17 -20.71 9.10
C LEU A 31 12.28 -20.75 8.04
N GLU A 32 12.89 -21.92 7.82
CA GLU A 32 14.08 -22.12 6.97
C GLU A 32 15.21 -21.14 7.33
N VAL A 33 15.40 -20.83 8.62
CA VAL A 33 16.41 -19.86 9.08
C VAL A 33 17.28 -20.48 10.16
N TRP A 34 18.58 -20.19 10.10
CA TRP A 34 19.53 -20.41 11.19
C TRP A 34 20.11 -19.09 11.69
N PHE A 35 20.48 -19.10 12.97
CA PHE A 35 21.05 -17.99 13.71
C PHE A 35 22.23 -18.48 14.54
N GLN A 36 23.32 -17.72 14.54
CA GLN A 36 24.47 -17.98 15.40
C GLN A 36 24.93 -16.70 16.10
N SER A 37 25.46 -16.82 17.31
CA SER A 37 26.05 -15.69 18.03
C SER A 37 27.14 -16.11 19.00
N LYS A 38 28.13 -15.22 19.21
CA LYS A 38 29.22 -15.49 20.15
C LYS A 38 28.76 -15.45 21.61
N THR A 39 27.92 -14.48 21.95
CA THR A 39 27.33 -14.34 23.29
C THR A 39 25.87 -13.99 23.19
N SER A 40 25.02 -14.67 23.94
CA SER A 40 23.59 -14.35 24.03
C SER A 40 23.14 -14.29 25.48
N HIS A 41 22.22 -13.37 25.76
CA HIS A 41 21.57 -13.20 27.05
C HIS A 41 20.05 -13.19 26.85
N LEU A 42 19.33 -14.00 27.61
CA LEU A 42 17.89 -14.13 27.58
C LEU A 42 17.32 -13.79 28.96
N ASN A 43 16.24 -13.02 28.99
CA ASN A 43 15.38 -12.85 30.15
C ASN A 43 13.89 -12.85 29.71
N ASP A 44 12.99 -12.59 30.65
CA ASP A 44 11.54 -12.59 30.40
C ASP A 44 11.11 -11.64 29.27
N LYS A 45 11.80 -10.49 29.11
CA LYS A 45 11.41 -9.43 28.18
C LYS A 45 12.26 -9.35 26.93
N VAL A 46 13.50 -9.81 27.00
CA VAL A 46 14.54 -9.49 26.04
C VAL A 46 15.40 -10.70 25.72
N PHE A 47 15.74 -10.84 24.44
CA PHE A 47 16.87 -11.62 23.97
C PHE A 47 17.92 -10.70 23.35
N GLU A 48 19.11 -10.61 23.94
CA GLU A 48 20.26 -9.87 23.43
C GLU A 48 21.29 -10.85 22.85
N SER A 49 21.89 -10.50 21.71
CA SER A 49 23.01 -11.24 21.12
C SER A 49 24.12 -10.31 20.66
N LYS A 50 25.37 -10.80 20.65
CA LYS A 50 26.53 -10.06 20.14
C LYS A 50 27.36 -10.92 19.20
N ILE A 51 27.90 -10.26 18.17
CA ILE A 51 28.68 -10.87 17.08
C ILE A 51 27.88 -12.06 16.53
N SER A 52 26.87 -11.73 15.76
CA SER A 52 25.86 -12.69 15.33
C SER A 52 25.76 -12.73 13.81
N ALA A 53 25.28 -13.85 13.29
CA ALA A 53 24.94 -14.03 11.88
C ALA A 53 23.62 -14.79 11.74
N VAL A 54 22.88 -14.47 10.67
CA VAL A 54 21.61 -15.11 10.31
C VAL A 54 21.54 -15.32 8.80
N SER A 55 21.00 -16.47 8.38
CA SER A 55 20.75 -16.79 6.97
C SER A 55 19.66 -17.85 6.83
N SER A 56 19.08 -17.95 5.64
CA SER A 56 18.22 -19.08 5.24
C SER A 56 18.93 -20.13 4.38
N CYS A 57 20.20 -19.90 4.02
CA CYS A 57 20.99 -20.81 3.20
C CYS A 57 21.62 -21.95 4.02
N ASN A 58 22.44 -22.79 3.39
CA ASN A 58 23.26 -23.77 4.08
C ASN A 58 24.15 -23.09 5.14
N VAL A 59 24.27 -23.71 6.32
CA VAL A 59 25.07 -23.22 7.45
C VAL A 59 26.57 -23.18 7.12
N GLU A 60 27.08 -24.14 6.33
CA GLU A 60 28.52 -24.27 6.05
C GLU A 60 28.99 -23.33 4.92
N ASP A 61 28.16 -23.13 3.90
CA ASP A 61 28.44 -22.23 2.77
C ASP A 61 27.18 -21.44 2.38
N PRO A 62 26.82 -20.40 3.14
CA PRO A 62 25.67 -19.57 2.81
C PRO A 62 25.95 -18.70 1.58
N ASP A 63 25.03 -18.68 0.62
CA ASP A 63 25.10 -17.75 -0.51
C ASP A 63 24.94 -16.29 -0.05
N TRP A 64 24.16 -16.07 1.01
CA TRP A 64 24.00 -14.79 1.67
C TRP A 64 23.92 -14.97 3.18
N GLU A 65 24.37 -13.97 3.94
CA GLU A 65 24.11 -13.89 5.38
C GLU A 65 24.13 -12.44 5.86
N ILE A 66 23.41 -12.16 6.94
CA ILE A 66 23.46 -10.86 7.61
C ILE A 66 24.28 -11.01 8.88
N ARG A 67 25.43 -10.33 8.95
CA ARG A 67 26.27 -10.27 10.15
C ARG A 67 26.04 -8.96 10.88
N PHE A 68 25.92 -8.99 12.20
CA PHE A 68 25.65 -7.80 13.01
C PHE A 68 26.38 -7.84 14.36
N SER A 69 26.72 -6.66 14.89
CA SER A 69 27.49 -6.57 16.14
C SER A 69 26.64 -6.80 17.38
N LYS A 70 25.38 -6.36 17.35
CA LYS A 70 24.43 -6.47 18.46
C LYS A 70 23.02 -6.66 17.92
N GLY A 71 22.32 -7.66 18.43
CA GLY A 71 20.90 -7.88 18.20
C GLY A 71 20.12 -7.78 19.51
N TRP A 72 18.92 -7.21 19.47
CA TRP A 72 18.04 -7.07 20.61
C TRP A 72 16.60 -7.38 20.17
N LEU A 73 16.02 -8.47 20.66
CA LEU A 73 14.63 -8.86 20.43
C LEU A 73 13.82 -8.54 21.67
N ASN A 74 12.84 -7.66 21.52
CA ASN A 74 11.80 -7.44 22.51
C ASN A 74 10.75 -8.55 22.38
N ARG A 75 10.60 -9.36 23.43
CA ARG A 75 9.70 -10.53 23.45
C ARG A 75 8.25 -10.16 23.75
N GLU A 76 7.98 -8.97 24.28
CA GLU A 76 6.62 -8.47 24.49
C GLU A 76 6.02 -7.95 23.18
N THR A 77 6.82 -7.24 22.37
CA THR A 77 6.36 -6.64 21.09
C THR A 77 6.78 -7.42 19.84
N ASN A 78 7.56 -8.49 20.01
CA ASN A 78 8.22 -9.25 18.93
C ASN A 78 9.08 -8.37 18.00
N PHE A 79 9.61 -7.24 18.47
CA PHE A 79 10.41 -6.33 17.64
C PHE A 79 11.90 -6.66 17.74
N VAL A 80 12.56 -6.83 16.60
CA VAL A 80 14.00 -7.10 16.47
C VAL A 80 14.73 -5.83 16.09
N HIS A 81 15.81 -5.53 16.81
CA HIS A 81 16.74 -4.43 16.54
C HIS A 81 18.12 -5.00 16.26
N LEU A 82 18.67 -4.70 15.08
CA LEU A 82 20.03 -5.08 14.67
C LEU A 82 20.90 -3.83 14.54
N TYR A 83 22.11 -3.87 15.09
CA TYR A 83 23.08 -2.77 15.02
C TYR A 83 24.31 -3.19 14.22
N ASN A 84 24.79 -2.28 13.37
CA ASN A 84 25.89 -2.49 12.44
C ASN A 84 25.70 -3.75 11.57
N ALA A 85 24.48 -3.92 11.04
CA ALA A 85 24.14 -5.04 10.18
C ALA A 85 24.83 -4.89 8.82
N ARG A 86 25.41 -5.98 8.34
CA ARG A 86 26.07 -6.07 7.04
C ARG A 86 25.52 -7.26 6.29
N LEU A 87 24.99 -7.02 5.10
CA LEU A 87 24.63 -8.08 4.17
C LEU A 87 25.89 -8.54 3.44
N TYR A 88 26.20 -9.82 3.58
CA TYR A 88 27.25 -10.50 2.84
C TYR A 88 26.61 -11.34 1.74
N VAL A 89 27.17 -11.27 0.54
CA VAL A 89 26.95 -12.26 -0.52
C VAL A 89 28.24 -13.05 -0.63
N LYS A 90 28.18 -14.34 -0.34
CA LYS A 90 29.36 -15.16 0.00
C LYS A 90 30.22 -14.43 1.03
N ASN A 91 31.47 -14.12 0.70
CA ASN A 91 32.41 -13.44 1.59
C ASN A 91 32.50 -11.92 1.37
N THR A 92 31.69 -11.36 0.48
CA THR A 92 31.76 -9.94 0.08
C THR A 92 30.63 -9.15 0.76
N PRO A 93 30.93 -8.13 1.57
CA PRO A 93 29.91 -7.24 2.11
C PRO A 93 29.38 -6.34 0.99
N VAL A 94 28.06 -6.40 0.74
CA VAL A 94 27.41 -5.62 -0.33
C VAL A 94 26.60 -4.44 0.21
N PHE A 95 26.15 -4.51 1.47
CA PHE A 95 25.33 -3.46 2.06
C PHE A 95 25.55 -3.34 3.58
N TYR A 96 25.50 -2.12 4.10
CA TYR A 96 25.68 -1.81 5.52
C TYR A 96 24.53 -0.94 6.03
N LEU A 97 23.96 -1.34 7.16
CA LEU A 97 22.97 -0.61 7.91
C LEU A 97 23.48 -0.35 9.33
N PRO A 98 23.60 0.91 9.78
CA PRO A 98 23.97 1.19 11.17
C PRO A 98 22.90 0.67 12.14
N TYR A 99 21.64 0.65 11.71
CA TYR A 99 20.50 0.14 12.45
C TYR A 99 19.46 -0.46 11.48
N PHE A 100 18.93 -1.63 11.80
CA PHE A 100 17.82 -2.26 11.09
C PHE A 100 16.83 -2.83 12.10
N GLY A 101 15.57 -2.40 12.02
CA GLY A 101 14.51 -2.81 12.93
C GLY A 101 13.35 -3.42 12.16
N PHE A 102 12.87 -4.59 12.59
CA PHE A 102 11.74 -5.27 11.97
C PHE A 102 10.93 -6.06 12.99
N SER A 103 9.65 -6.27 12.70
CA SER A 103 8.80 -7.15 13.50
C SER A 103 9.08 -8.62 13.15
N ALA A 104 9.24 -9.46 14.16
CA ALA A 104 9.26 -10.92 14.02
C ALA A 104 7.83 -11.52 14.02
N ASP A 105 6.81 -10.67 13.97
CA ASP A 105 5.40 -11.02 13.96
C ASP A 105 4.68 -10.32 12.78
N THR A 106 3.48 -10.78 12.47
CA THR A 106 2.63 -10.26 11.38
C THR A 106 1.82 -9.02 11.78
N HIS A 107 1.91 -8.58 13.04
CA HIS A 107 1.23 -7.37 13.50
C HIS A 107 1.80 -6.11 12.82
N ARG A 108 0.91 -5.19 12.44
CA ARG A 108 1.28 -3.91 11.81
C ARG A 108 2.11 -3.08 12.78
N GLN A 109 3.28 -2.62 12.36
CA GLN A 109 4.16 -1.78 13.17
C GLN A 109 4.79 -0.67 12.33
N SER A 110 5.04 0.48 12.96
CA SER A 110 5.67 1.62 12.29
C SER A 110 7.16 1.38 12.06
N GLY A 111 7.70 1.80 10.92
CA GLY A 111 9.10 1.58 10.57
C GLY A 111 9.44 2.00 9.15
N LEU A 112 10.72 1.83 8.80
CA LEU A 112 11.18 1.98 7.42
C LEU A 112 10.83 0.70 6.66
N LEU A 113 10.19 0.84 5.50
CA LEU A 113 10.05 -0.29 4.58
C LEU A 113 11.32 -0.43 3.72
N ILE A 114 11.38 -1.51 2.95
CA ILE A 114 12.49 -1.78 2.04
C ILE A 114 12.61 -0.62 1.05
N PRO A 115 13.79 0.02 0.94
CA PRO A 115 13.98 1.10 -0.01
C PRO A 115 13.98 0.58 -1.45
N LYS A 116 13.55 1.42 -2.39
CA LYS A 116 13.63 1.15 -3.83
C LYS A 116 14.83 1.86 -4.40
N ILE A 117 15.72 1.11 -5.06
CA ILE A 117 16.93 1.62 -5.68
C ILE A 117 16.94 1.19 -7.14
N VAL A 118 16.90 2.15 -8.07
CA VAL A 118 16.90 1.88 -9.51
C VAL A 118 17.88 2.82 -10.20
N LEU A 119 18.71 2.28 -11.09
CA LEU A 119 19.56 3.08 -11.98
C LEU A 119 18.93 3.10 -13.37
N LYS A 120 18.61 4.29 -13.87
CA LYS A 120 18.14 4.50 -15.25
C LYS A 120 18.97 5.58 -15.92
N SER A 121 19.23 5.45 -17.21
CA SER A 121 20.00 6.44 -17.98
C SER A 121 19.31 7.82 -18.01
N SER A 122 17.98 7.85 -18.14
CA SER A 122 17.20 9.09 -18.19
C SER A 122 17.05 9.77 -16.82
N GLU A 123 16.82 8.99 -15.76
CA GLU A 123 16.46 9.53 -14.43
C GLU A 123 17.65 9.57 -13.45
N GLY A 124 18.75 8.90 -13.79
CA GLY A 124 19.90 8.71 -12.91
C GLY A 124 19.62 7.65 -11.83
N LEU A 125 20.13 7.90 -10.62
CA LEU A 125 19.83 7.09 -9.45
C LEU A 125 18.48 7.50 -8.88
N TYR A 126 17.51 6.59 -8.95
CA TYR A 126 16.25 6.65 -8.23
C TYR A 126 16.40 5.94 -6.88
N TYR A 127 16.20 6.69 -5.80
CA TYR A 127 16.14 6.21 -4.43
C TYR A 127 14.82 6.63 -3.79
N GLU A 128 14.11 5.68 -3.22
CA GLU A 128 12.88 5.90 -2.46
C GLU A 128 12.99 5.17 -1.13
N GLN A 129 12.57 5.84 -0.05
CA GLN A 129 12.58 5.26 1.30
C GLN A 129 11.18 5.35 1.90
N PRO A 130 10.32 4.33 1.71
CA PRO A 130 9.01 4.33 2.32
C PRO A 130 9.11 4.29 3.85
N ILE A 131 8.25 5.07 4.50
CA ILE A 131 8.12 5.19 5.95
C ILE A 131 6.68 4.83 6.30
N TYR A 132 6.50 3.71 6.97
CA TYR A 132 5.19 3.22 7.37
C TYR A 132 4.88 3.61 8.82
N ILE A 133 3.69 4.15 9.04
CA ILE A 133 3.19 4.66 10.31
C ILE A 133 1.85 3.99 10.60
N ALA A 134 1.86 3.00 11.49
CA ALA A 134 0.69 2.32 12.01
C ALA A 134 0.60 2.61 13.51
N THR A 135 -0.26 3.56 13.90
CA THR A 135 -0.46 3.97 15.30
C THR A 135 -1.75 3.43 15.91
N GLN A 136 -2.76 3.17 15.08
CA GLN A 136 -4.07 2.67 15.46
C GLN A 136 -4.47 1.54 14.50
N GLU A 137 -5.48 0.75 14.88
CA GLU A 137 -5.94 -0.38 14.07
C GLU A 137 -6.78 0.05 12.85
N ASN A 138 -7.41 1.22 12.92
CA ASN A 138 -8.34 1.70 11.91
C ASN A 138 -7.70 2.63 10.86
N TRP A 139 -6.43 3.01 11.00
CA TRP A 139 -5.73 3.77 9.97
C TRP A 139 -4.21 3.56 10.00
N ASP A 140 -3.61 3.68 8.82
CA ASP A 140 -2.17 3.71 8.65
C ASP A 140 -1.76 4.73 7.58
N LEU A 141 -0.53 5.23 7.67
CA LEU A 141 0.04 6.21 6.75
C LEU A 141 1.39 5.71 6.24
N GLU A 142 1.55 5.70 4.93
CA GLU A 142 2.81 5.44 4.24
C GLU A 142 3.30 6.74 3.61
N LEU A 143 4.56 7.09 3.85
CA LEU A 143 5.23 8.25 3.26
C LEU A 143 6.39 7.79 2.41
N ASP A 144 6.42 8.20 1.14
CA ASP A 144 7.38 7.76 0.14
C ASP A 144 8.21 8.95 -0.36
N PRO A 145 9.16 9.45 0.43
CA PRO A 145 10.15 10.39 -0.06
C PRO A 145 11.01 9.71 -1.12
N GLN A 146 11.15 10.37 -2.27
CA GLN A 146 11.96 9.89 -3.36
C GLN A 146 12.85 10.97 -3.96
N ILE A 147 14.00 10.54 -4.44
CA ILE A 147 14.95 11.34 -5.23
C ILE A 147 15.35 10.58 -6.47
N ARG A 148 15.39 11.26 -7.61
CA ARG A 148 15.88 10.77 -8.90
C ARG A 148 16.95 11.75 -9.35
N THR A 149 18.24 11.37 -9.27
CA THR A 149 19.35 12.33 -9.31
C THR A 149 19.35 13.26 -10.52
N ASN A 150 18.92 12.79 -11.69
CA ASN A 150 18.87 13.62 -12.89
C ASN A 150 17.50 14.30 -13.05
N ARG A 151 16.44 13.67 -12.56
CA ARG A 151 15.05 14.11 -12.78
C ARG A 151 14.56 15.08 -11.71
N GLY A 152 14.59 14.73 -10.44
CA GLY A 152 14.09 15.60 -9.37
C GLY A 152 13.86 14.90 -8.03
N PHE A 153 12.98 15.46 -7.21
CA PHE A 153 12.60 14.89 -5.92
C PHE A 153 11.11 15.04 -5.67
N GLY A 154 10.56 14.17 -4.83
CA GLY A 154 9.15 14.20 -4.48
C GLY A 154 8.83 13.48 -3.20
N LEU A 155 7.58 13.65 -2.78
CA LEU A 155 6.98 12.95 -1.66
C LEU A 155 5.61 12.47 -2.10
N TYR A 156 5.40 11.16 -1.99
CA TYR A 156 4.09 10.56 -2.12
C TYR A 156 3.64 10.04 -0.77
N SER A 157 2.35 9.85 -0.63
CA SER A 157 1.77 9.33 0.58
C SER A 157 0.49 8.56 0.30
N THR A 158 0.23 7.60 1.16
CA THR A 158 -0.95 6.73 1.13
C THR A 158 -1.50 6.67 2.54
N LEU A 159 -2.68 7.24 2.76
CA LEU A 159 -3.44 7.10 4.01
C LEU A 159 -4.52 6.05 3.78
N ARG A 160 -4.42 4.91 4.46
CA ARG A 160 -5.46 3.87 4.46
C ARG A 160 -6.26 3.98 5.74
N PHE A 161 -7.58 3.94 5.66
CA PHE A 161 -8.45 4.08 6.82
C PHE A 161 -9.74 3.26 6.71
N LEU A 162 -10.31 2.96 7.87
CA LEU A 162 -11.62 2.34 8.06
C LEU A 162 -12.44 3.29 8.97
N ASP A 163 -13.49 3.93 8.44
CA ASP A 163 -14.38 4.74 9.29
C ASP A 163 -15.45 3.90 10.02
N SER A 164 -15.73 2.70 9.51
CA SER A 164 -16.68 1.72 10.05
C SER A 164 -16.28 0.29 9.66
N PRO A 165 -16.89 -0.75 10.26
CA PRO A 165 -16.69 -2.15 9.85
C PRO A 165 -17.10 -2.47 8.41
N TYR A 166 -17.85 -1.57 7.75
CA TYR A 166 -18.41 -1.77 6.41
C TYR A 166 -17.79 -0.87 5.36
N SER A 167 -16.68 -0.21 5.67
CA SER A 167 -16.09 0.83 4.83
C SER A 167 -14.59 0.64 4.69
N THR A 168 -14.06 0.90 3.50
CA THR A 168 -12.62 0.99 3.27
C THR A 168 -12.29 2.27 2.53
N GLY A 169 -11.25 2.97 2.98
CA GLY A 169 -10.81 4.23 2.40
C GLY A 169 -9.30 4.25 2.16
N GLU A 170 -8.90 4.82 1.03
CA GLU A 170 -7.52 5.09 0.66
C GLU A 170 -7.44 6.50 0.08
N LEU A 171 -6.71 7.39 0.75
CA LEU A 171 -6.42 8.73 0.29
C LEU A 171 -4.95 8.82 -0.06
N ASN A 172 -4.67 9.12 -1.32
CA ASN A 172 -3.34 9.30 -1.83
C ASN A 172 -3.11 10.76 -2.16
N PHE A 173 -1.95 11.29 -1.82
CA PHE A 173 -1.51 12.59 -2.29
C PHE A 173 -0.02 12.56 -2.54
N GLY A 174 0.42 13.37 -3.50
CA GLY A 174 1.83 13.44 -3.82
C GLY A 174 2.20 14.67 -4.62
N ALA A 175 3.47 15.01 -4.53
CA ALA A 175 4.07 16.08 -5.30
C ALA A 175 5.50 15.70 -5.68
N PHE A 176 5.89 16.01 -6.90
CA PHE A 176 7.24 15.83 -7.42
C PHE A 176 7.69 17.08 -8.16
N ARG A 177 8.91 17.53 -7.89
CA ARG A 177 9.52 18.68 -8.53
C ARG A 177 10.70 18.25 -9.38
N GLU A 178 10.64 18.63 -10.65
CA GLU A 178 11.67 18.42 -11.64
C GLU A 178 12.82 19.42 -11.45
N ASN A 179 14.04 18.95 -11.66
CA ASN A 179 15.23 19.78 -11.79
C ASN A 179 15.08 20.66 -13.03
N SER A 180 15.60 21.89 -12.98
CA SER A 180 15.45 22.83 -14.09
C SER A 180 16.08 22.31 -15.40
N SER A 181 17.21 21.59 -15.32
CA SER A 181 17.82 20.96 -16.51
C SER A 181 16.88 19.96 -17.15
N TYR A 182 16.36 19.00 -16.37
CA TYR A 182 15.43 17.97 -16.87
C TYR A 182 14.16 18.59 -17.44
N PHE A 183 13.59 19.58 -16.75
CA PHE A 183 12.41 20.31 -17.21
C PHE A 183 12.61 20.96 -18.59
N HIS A 184 13.78 21.58 -18.83
CA HIS A 184 14.09 22.23 -20.11
C HIS A 184 14.48 21.23 -21.20
N ASP A 185 15.29 20.21 -20.86
CA ASP A 185 15.79 19.21 -21.80
C ASP A 185 14.65 18.33 -22.35
N GLU A 186 13.70 17.94 -21.49
CA GLU A 186 12.53 17.14 -21.85
C GLU A 186 11.31 17.98 -22.28
N ASN A 187 11.44 19.32 -22.29
CA ASN A 187 10.37 20.26 -22.67
C ASN A 187 9.03 19.96 -21.97
N LEU A 188 9.09 19.76 -20.65
CA LEU A 188 7.92 19.37 -19.87
C LEU A 188 6.91 20.52 -19.76
N LYS A 189 5.62 20.15 -19.67
CA LYS A 189 4.52 21.13 -19.48
C LYS A 189 4.61 21.81 -18.12
N ASN A 190 4.92 21.05 -17.07
CA ASN A 190 4.97 21.51 -15.70
C ASN A 190 6.31 21.13 -15.07
N GLN A 191 6.90 22.02 -14.28
CA GLN A 191 8.07 21.68 -13.47
C GLN A 191 7.71 20.93 -12.19
N THR A 192 6.46 21.03 -11.74
CA THR A 192 5.96 20.35 -10.54
C THR A 192 4.71 19.55 -10.91
N HIS A 193 4.70 18.27 -10.56
CA HIS A 193 3.58 17.36 -10.76
C HIS A 193 2.95 17.05 -9.41
N TYR A 194 1.64 17.15 -9.30
CA TYR A 194 0.92 16.89 -8.05
C TYR A 194 -0.48 16.36 -8.32
N GLY A 195 -1.01 15.66 -7.33
CA GLY A 195 -2.34 15.09 -7.40
C GLY A 195 -2.81 14.52 -6.08
N ILE A 196 -4.09 14.19 -6.08
CA ILE A 196 -4.82 13.57 -4.99
C ILE A 196 -5.74 12.50 -5.58
N GLU A 197 -5.78 11.33 -4.94
CA GLU A 197 -6.65 10.22 -5.30
C GLU A 197 -7.43 9.80 -4.05
N LEU A 198 -8.72 9.55 -4.17
CA LEU A 198 -9.57 9.01 -3.12
C LEU A 198 -10.26 7.76 -3.65
N LYS A 199 -9.98 6.62 -3.03
CA LYS A 199 -10.76 5.40 -3.19
C LYS A 199 -11.54 5.16 -1.91
N TYR A 200 -12.84 4.98 -2.03
CA TYR A 200 -13.71 4.74 -0.88
C TYR A 200 -14.80 3.76 -1.26
N SER A 201 -14.96 2.70 -0.47
CA SER A 201 -16.07 1.76 -0.61
C SER A 201 -16.84 1.65 0.70
N ARG A 202 -18.16 1.47 0.61
CA ARG A 202 -19.02 1.27 1.77
C ARG A 202 -20.25 0.43 1.45
N ASP A 203 -20.50 -0.59 2.25
CA ASP A 203 -21.61 -1.54 2.04
C ASP A 203 -22.81 -1.32 2.99
N ASP A 204 -22.74 -0.35 3.90
CA ASP A 204 -23.83 0.03 4.81
C ASP A 204 -23.89 1.56 5.00
N LEU A 205 -24.49 2.28 4.06
CA LEU A 205 -24.68 3.72 4.10
C LEU A 205 -26.06 4.09 4.65
N ILE A 206 -27.15 3.56 4.08
CA ILE A 206 -28.52 3.86 4.48
C ILE A 206 -29.43 2.62 4.60
N LYS A 207 -29.00 1.41 4.21
CA LYS A 207 -29.87 0.21 4.25
C LYS A 207 -30.37 -0.06 5.67
N SER A 208 -29.52 0.18 6.67
CA SER A 208 -29.84 0.05 8.10
C SER A 208 -30.95 1.00 8.58
N LEU A 209 -31.22 2.09 7.83
CA LEU A 209 -32.34 3.00 8.08
C LEU A 209 -33.64 2.57 7.39
N LEU A 210 -33.56 1.71 6.37
CA LEU A 210 -34.69 1.28 5.54
C LEU A 210 -35.20 -0.10 5.96
N SER A 211 -34.39 -1.14 5.76
CA SER A 211 -34.67 -2.55 6.09
C SER A 211 -33.45 -3.41 5.79
N ASP A 212 -33.25 -4.47 6.58
CA ASP A 212 -32.15 -5.45 6.41
C ASP A 212 -32.22 -6.25 5.09
N ASN A 213 -33.36 -6.20 4.38
CA ASN A 213 -33.54 -6.92 3.12
C ASN A 213 -32.89 -6.22 1.90
N PHE A 214 -32.42 -4.99 2.07
CA PHE A 214 -31.74 -4.25 1.00
C PHE A 214 -30.26 -4.59 0.93
N GLN A 215 -29.76 -4.79 -0.29
CA GLN A 215 -28.34 -4.76 -0.61
C GLN A 215 -27.98 -3.35 -1.08
N GLU A 216 -26.87 -2.81 -0.60
CA GLU A 216 -26.37 -1.52 -1.09
C GLU A 216 -24.85 -1.57 -1.24
N GLY A 217 -24.32 -0.61 -2.00
CA GLY A 217 -22.89 -0.40 -2.11
C GLY A 217 -22.59 0.98 -2.68
N LEU A 218 -21.70 1.70 -2.01
CA LEU A 218 -21.10 2.94 -2.46
C LEU A 218 -19.67 2.67 -2.88
N TRP A 219 -19.30 3.13 -4.07
CA TRP A 219 -17.94 3.13 -4.58
C TRP A 219 -17.58 4.51 -5.08
N ILE A 220 -16.52 5.10 -4.55
CA ILE A 220 -15.94 6.36 -4.98
C ILE A 220 -14.50 6.08 -5.41
N ASP A 221 -14.16 6.50 -6.60
CA ASP A 221 -12.80 6.54 -7.14
C ASP A 221 -12.63 7.93 -7.74
N ALA A 222 -12.01 8.85 -7.01
CA ALA A 222 -11.88 10.24 -7.43
C ALA A 222 -10.41 10.61 -7.54
N THR A 223 -10.01 11.03 -8.73
CA THR A 223 -8.64 11.47 -9.02
C THR A 223 -8.64 12.91 -9.50
N TYR A 224 -7.75 13.72 -8.93
CA TYR A 224 -7.41 15.04 -9.42
C TYR A 224 -5.89 15.18 -9.51
N LEU A 225 -5.42 15.65 -10.66
CA LEU A 225 -4.00 15.81 -10.95
C LEU A 225 -3.80 16.94 -11.94
N ASN A 226 -2.64 17.57 -11.90
CA ASN A 226 -2.27 18.60 -12.87
C ASN A 226 -1.67 18.02 -14.15
N ASP A 227 -1.09 16.81 -14.06
CA ASP A 227 -0.33 16.16 -15.12
C ASP A 227 -0.30 14.63 -14.94
N VAL A 228 -0.20 13.88 -16.03
CA VAL A 228 -0.10 12.41 -16.01
C VAL A 228 1.17 11.94 -15.28
N ASP A 229 2.21 12.77 -15.28
CA ASP A 229 3.46 12.47 -14.59
C ASP A 229 3.29 12.29 -13.08
N TYR A 230 2.24 12.86 -12.46
CA TYR A 230 1.88 12.51 -11.07
C TYR A 230 1.71 11.00 -10.87
N LEU A 231 1.06 10.31 -11.81
CA LEU A 231 0.83 8.87 -11.75
C LEU A 231 2.10 8.09 -12.12
N ASN A 232 2.87 8.56 -13.11
CA ASN A 232 4.12 7.92 -13.55
C ASN A 232 5.24 7.96 -12.51
N LEU A 233 5.26 9.03 -11.71
CA LEU A 233 6.29 9.30 -10.71
C LEU A 233 5.97 8.62 -9.38
N GLY A 234 4.72 8.25 -9.14
CA GLY A 234 4.34 7.42 -8.00
C GLY A 234 5.03 6.04 -8.03
N SER A 235 5.21 5.44 -6.86
CA SER A 235 5.75 4.08 -6.69
C SER A 235 4.78 2.99 -7.17
N ARG A 236 3.54 3.37 -7.50
CA ARG A 236 2.40 2.49 -7.82
C ARG A 236 2.48 1.99 -9.27
N ASP A 237 2.24 0.70 -9.44
CA ASP A 237 2.43 -0.06 -10.68
C ASP A 237 1.28 0.23 -11.70
N TYR A 238 1.18 1.47 -12.18
CA TYR A 238 0.23 1.83 -13.23
C TYR A 238 0.78 1.45 -14.61
N ARG A 239 0.47 0.24 -15.09
CA ARG A 239 1.00 -0.32 -16.35
C ARG A 239 0.32 0.20 -17.62
N ASP A 240 -0.86 0.83 -17.51
CA ASP A 240 -1.63 1.35 -18.64
C ASP A 240 -2.22 2.73 -18.28
N LEU A 241 -1.40 3.78 -18.40
CA LEU A 241 -1.87 5.15 -18.16
C LEU A 241 -2.38 5.76 -19.46
N ASN A 242 -3.71 5.68 -19.64
CA ASN A 242 -4.40 6.47 -20.63
C ASN A 242 -4.36 7.95 -20.24
N SER A 243 -4.29 8.86 -21.23
CA SER A 243 -4.38 10.30 -20.99
C SER A 243 -5.73 10.73 -20.41
N LEU A 244 -6.73 9.84 -20.44
CA LEU A 244 -8.06 10.09 -19.89
C LEU A 244 -8.19 9.47 -18.50
N VAL A 245 -8.05 10.31 -17.48
CA VAL A 245 -8.24 9.95 -16.08
C VAL A 245 -9.73 10.03 -15.77
N THR A 246 -10.29 8.98 -15.16
CA THR A 246 -11.72 8.89 -14.88
C THR A 246 -11.97 8.80 -13.39
N SER A 247 -12.72 9.76 -12.86
CA SER A 247 -13.30 9.73 -11.52
C SER A 247 -14.71 9.18 -11.59
N LYS A 248 -15.07 8.25 -10.70
CA LYS A 248 -16.36 7.56 -10.66
C LYS A 248 -16.95 7.62 -9.25
N ILE A 249 -18.23 7.90 -9.17
CA ILE A 249 -19.06 7.66 -7.98
C ILE A 249 -20.17 6.74 -8.44
N ASN A 250 -20.29 5.58 -7.79
CA ASN A 250 -21.36 4.62 -8.04
C ASN A 250 -22.03 4.33 -6.71
N TYR A 251 -23.35 4.44 -6.67
CA TYR A 251 -24.16 3.99 -5.56
C TYR A 251 -25.26 3.11 -6.09
N PHE A 252 -25.48 1.97 -5.46
CA PHE A 252 -26.65 1.14 -5.77
C PHE A 252 -27.39 0.75 -4.49
N LEU A 253 -28.69 0.53 -4.65
CA LEU A 253 -29.59 -0.01 -3.64
C LEU A 253 -30.52 -1.00 -4.34
N ALA A 254 -30.62 -2.22 -3.84
CA ALA A 254 -31.39 -3.28 -4.47
C ALA A 254 -32.12 -4.14 -3.44
N ASP A 255 -33.32 -4.59 -3.80
CA ASP A 255 -34.07 -5.65 -3.12
C ASP A 255 -34.36 -6.79 -4.10
N GLU A 256 -35.19 -7.77 -3.71
CA GLU A 256 -35.56 -8.91 -4.57
C GLU A 256 -36.26 -8.52 -5.89
N ASN A 257 -36.87 -7.34 -5.96
CA ASN A 257 -37.72 -6.88 -7.05
C ASN A 257 -37.19 -5.63 -7.77
N ASN A 258 -36.39 -4.80 -7.12
CA ASN A 258 -36.02 -3.48 -7.58
C ASN A 258 -34.51 -3.25 -7.44
N PHE A 259 -33.93 -2.55 -8.40
CA PHE A 259 -32.57 -2.05 -8.38
C PHE A 259 -32.59 -0.56 -8.71
N TYR A 260 -31.92 0.23 -7.88
CA TYR A 260 -31.73 1.66 -8.03
C TYR A 260 -30.22 1.93 -8.11
N GLY A 261 -29.78 2.57 -9.18
CA GLY A 261 -28.40 2.97 -9.39
C GLY A 261 -28.30 4.49 -9.53
N ALA A 262 -27.27 5.08 -8.92
CA ALA A 262 -26.87 6.46 -9.12
C ALA A 262 -25.38 6.49 -9.45
N TYR A 263 -25.03 7.15 -10.54
CA TYR A 263 -23.67 7.20 -11.07
C TYR A 263 -23.25 8.62 -11.39
N ALA A 264 -21.97 8.92 -11.22
CA ALA A 264 -21.34 10.12 -11.72
C ALA A 264 -19.95 9.75 -12.25
N ARG A 265 -19.62 10.21 -13.45
CA ARG A 265 -18.31 10.05 -14.07
C ARG A 265 -17.78 11.43 -14.47
N TYR A 266 -16.57 11.71 -14.00
CA TYR A 266 -15.85 12.92 -14.33
C TYR A 266 -14.51 12.56 -14.97
N TYR A 267 -14.15 13.22 -16.06
CA TYR A 267 -13.02 12.90 -16.89
C TYR A 267 -12.04 14.09 -16.95
N ILE A 268 -10.76 13.79 -16.69
CA ILE A 268 -9.64 14.69 -16.90
C ILE A 268 -8.79 14.14 -18.04
N ASP A 269 -8.82 14.82 -19.18
CA ASP A 269 -7.93 14.56 -20.30
C ASP A 269 -6.62 15.34 -20.10
N THR A 270 -5.55 14.64 -19.74
CA THR A 270 -4.23 15.20 -19.47
C THR A 270 -3.49 15.63 -20.74
N SER A 271 -3.94 15.16 -21.91
CA SER A 271 -3.39 15.60 -23.21
C SER A 271 -3.82 17.02 -23.59
N LYS A 272 -4.87 17.56 -22.95
CA LYS A 272 -5.41 18.89 -23.25
C LYS A 272 -4.94 19.95 -22.26
N LEU A 273 -4.92 21.20 -22.71
CA LEU A 273 -4.66 22.37 -21.84
C LEU A 273 -5.86 22.71 -20.95
N SER A 274 -7.08 22.37 -21.39
CA SER A 274 -8.32 22.61 -20.68
C SER A 274 -9.32 21.48 -20.93
N ASN A 275 -10.07 21.11 -19.89
CA ASN A 275 -11.12 20.10 -19.94
C ASN A 275 -12.52 20.67 -20.23
N ASN A 276 -12.62 21.93 -20.66
CA ASN A 276 -13.90 22.57 -20.96
C ASN A 276 -14.69 21.89 -22.09
N THR A 277 -14.01 21.18 -23.00
CA THR A 277 -14.63 20.44 -24.12
C THR A 277 -14.79 18.95 -23.84
N THR A 278 -14.22 18.46 -22.72
CA THR A 278 -14.29 17.07 -22.31
C THR A 278 -15.70 16.77 -21.79
N LEU A 279 -16.36 15.80 -22.41
CA LEU A 279 -17.71 15.38 -22.03
C LEU A 279 -17.69 14.72 -20.66
N GLN A 280 -18.56 15.17 -19.77
CA GLN A 280 -18.76 14.65 -18.44
C GLN A 280 -20.12 13.97 -18.36
N GLU A 281 -20.27 13.03 -17.44
CA GLU A 281 -21.52 12.28 -17.25
C GLU A 281 -21.93 12.35 -15.79
N TYR A 282 -22.72 13.35 -15.42
CA TYR A 282 -23.26 13.48 -14.06
C TYR A 282 -24.47 14.43 -14.01
N PRO A 283 -25.50 14.11 -13.21
CA PRO A 283 -25.77 12.81 -12.60
C PRO A 283 -26.38 11.83 -13.62
N SER A 284 -26.14 10.53 -13.41
CA SER A 284 -26.83 9.44 -14.10
C SER A 284 -27.60 8.59 -13.10
N PHE A 285 -28.78 8.11 -13.48
CA PHE A 285 -29.64 7.26 -12.65
C PHE A 285 -30.12 6.07 -13.44
N GLN A 286 -30.24 4.92 -12.78
CA GLN A 286 -30.80 3.71 -13.36
C GLN A 286 -31.86 3.15 -12.40
N TYR A 287 -32.99 2.72 -12.95
CA TYR A 287 -33.96 1.91 -12.24
C TYR A 287 -34.26 0.67 -13.06
N HIS A 288 -34.15 -0.49 -12.42
CA HIS A 288 -34.54 -1.76 -12.99
C HIS A 288 -35.50 -2.47 -12.03
N ARG A 289 -36.58 -3.02 -12.59
CA ARG A 289 -37.49 -3.92 -11.90
C ARG A 289 -37.30 -5.33 -12.45
N PHE A 290 -36.88 -6.23 -11.58
CA PHE A 290 -36.68 -7.63 -11.89
C PHE A 290 -37.99 -8.31 -12.29
N LEU A 291 -37.86 -9.44 -12.98
CA LEU A 291 -38.98 -10.18 -13.53
C LEU A 291 -39.98 -10.54 -12.43
N ASN A 292 -41.22 -10.07 -12.58
CA ASN A 292 -42.29 -10.36 -11.64
C ASN A 292 -43.56 -10.80 -12.39
N ASN A 293 -44.47 -11.43 -11.67
CA ASN A 293 -45.69 -12.05 -12.19
C ASN A 293 -46.90 -11.16 -11.90
N LEU A 294 -47.74 -10.98 -12.91
CA LEU A 294 -49.06 -10.37 -12.84
C LEU A 294 -50.12 -11.42 -13.19
N PHE A 295 -51.30 -11.29 -12.59
CA PHE A 295 -52.46 -12.16 -12.85
C PHE A 295 -52.17 -13.67 -12.68
N ASP A 296 -51.61 -14.07 -11.53
CA ASP A 296 -51.39 -15.48 -11.18
C ASP A 296 -50.48 -16.19 -12.21
N GLU A 297 -49.29 -15.61 -12.42
CA GLU A 297 -48.23 -16.07 -13.33
C GLU A 297 -48.54 -16.02 -14.84
N ARG A 298 -49.72 -15.53 -15.23
CA ARG A 298 -50.13 -15.48 -16.65
C ARG A 298 -49.39 -14.42 -17.46
N LEU A 299 -48.90 -13.37 -16.80
CA LEU A 299 -48.15 -12.29 -17.44
C LEU A 299 -46.87 -12.03 -16.64
N ARG A 300 -45.72 -12.09 -17.32
CA ARG A 300 -44.43 -11.71 -16.73
C ARG A 300 -44.04 -10.34 -17.24
N TYR A 301 -43.50 -9.50 -16.36
CA TYR A 301 -43.03 -8.16 -16.72
C TYR A 301 -41.71 -7.85 -16.05
N SER A 302 -40.88 -7.08 -16.75
CA SER A 302 -39.70 -6.39 -16.24
C SER A 302 -39.75 -4.95 -16.74
N PHE A 303 -39.06 -4.05 -16.07
CA PHE A 303 -39.03 -2.64 -16.45
C PHE A 303 -37.64 -2.06 -16.25
N ASP A 304 -37.16 -1.32 -17.24
CA ASP A 304 -35.85 -0.69 -17.27
C ASP A 304 -35.99 0.78 -17.65
N THR A 305 -35.38 1.68 -16.88
CA THR A 305 -35.28 3.09 -17.23
C THR A 305 -33.93 3.63 -16.77
N SER A 306 -33.34 4.50 -17.58
CA SER A 306 -32.03 5.07 -17.32
C SER A 306 -31.96 6.52 -17.77
N PHE A 307 -31.56 7.40 -16.87
CA PHE A 307 -31.31 8.80 -17.17
C PHE A 307 -29.81 9.07 -17.17
N HIS A 308 -29.30 9.71 -18.21
CA HIS A 308 -27.91 10.16 -18.29
C HIS A 308 -27.86 11.64 -18.65
N ASN A 309 -27.14 12.43 -17.84
CA ASN A 309 -26.85 13.82 -18.15
C ASN A 309 -25.41 13.96 -18.65
N PHE A 310 -25.25 14.29 -19.93
CA PHE A 310 -23.96 14.55 -20.55
C PHE A 310 -23.70 16.05 -20.63
N TYR A 311 -22.75 16.52 -19.83
CA TYR A 311 -22.43 17.92 -19.66
C TYR A 311 -20.99 18.23 -20.10
N ARG A 312 -20.78 19.38 -20.74
CA ARG A 312 -19.45 19.99 -20.90
C ARG A 312 -19.58 21.51 -20.88
N PRO A 313 -18.62 22.25 -20.27
CA PRO A 313 -18.67 23.70 -20.21
C PRO A 313 -18.71 24.40 -21.58
N ALA A 314 -18.04 23.85 -22.60
CA ALA A 314 -17.98 24.40 -23.94
C ALA A 314 -18.33 23.33 -24.99
N GLY A 315 -19.44 23.55 -25.70
CA GLY A 315 -19.96 22.68 -26.75
C GLY A 315 -21.38 22.18 -26.46
N SER A 316 -21.88 21.26 -27.27
CA SER A 316 -23.22 20.67 -27.09
C SER A 316 -23.32 19.84 -25.81
N TYR A 317 -24.44 19.95 -25.10
CA TYR A 317 -24.85 19.07 -23.99
C TYR A 317 -26.03 18.20 -24.45
N ALA A 318 -26.26 17.07 -23.78
CA ALA A 318 -27.37 16.16 -24.10
C ALA A 318 -27.89 15.49 -22.83
N ASN A 319 -29.21 15.25 -22.79
CA ASN A 319 -29.84 14.40 -21.79
C ASN A 319 -30.44 13.20 -22.52
N GLU A 320 -30.20 12.00 -22.00
CA GLU A 320 -30.76 10.74 -22.49
C GLU A 320 -31.68 10.15 -21.40
N LEU A 321 -32.85 9.65 -21.77
CA LEU A 321 -33.92 9.16 -20.90
C LEU A 321 -34.31 7.71 -21.23
#